data_AF-A0A1M4LCQ6-F1
#
_entry.id   AF-A0A1M4LCQ6-F1
#
_cell.length_a   1.000
_cell.length_b   1.000
_cell.length_c   1.000
_cell.angle_alpha   90.00
_cell.angle_beta   90.00
_cell.angle_gamma   90.00
#
_symmetry.space_group_name_H-M   'P 1'
#
loop_
_entity.id
_entity.type
_entity.pdbx_description
1 polymer ?
#
loop_
_entity_poly.entity_id
_entity_poly.type
_entity_poly.pdbx_seq_one_letter_code
_entity_poly.pdbx_strand_id
1 'polypeptide(L)'
;MNGEETGASRRMDFLVDDHPLQDEIAESSIDMERRNRWLTRALDTLNERELHIIRERRLDDDGVTLEALGEKLGISKERVRQIESRAMEKLKIALLSQHELAAYQA
;
A
#
# COMPACT_ATOMS: atom_id res chain seq x y z
N MET A 1 -64.46 -21.03 -13.76
CA MET A 1 -63.47 -21.23 -14.83
C MET A 1 -63.18 -19.86 -15.43
N ASN A 2 -61.99 -19.27 -15.46
CA ASN A 2 -60.65 -19.61 -14.98
C ASN A 2 -60.01 -18.27 -14.56
N GLY A 3 -59.37 -18.23 -13.41
CA GLY A 3 -58.45 -17.16 -13.04
C GLY A 3 -57.05 -17.57 -13.47
N GLU A 4 -56.41 -16.80 -14.33
CA GLU A 4 -55.00 -16.96 -14.69
C GLU A 4 -54.37 -15.58 -14.86
N GLU A 5 -54.09 -14.95 -13.71
CA GLU A 5 -53.01 -13.98 -13.59
C GLU A 5 -51.71 -14.69 -13.96
N THR A 6 -51.12 -14.39 -15.12
CA THR A 6 -49.79 -14.90 -15.48
C THR A 6 -48.90 -13.76 -15.94
N GLY A 7 -48.35 -13.06 -14.95
CA GLY A 7 -46.89 -12.94 -14.86
C GLY A 7 -46.17 -12.28 -16.02
N ALA A 8 -46.57 -11.06 -16.41
CA ALA A 8 -45.69 -10.14 -17.14
C ALA A 8 -44.45 -9.72 -16.33
N SER A 9 -44.27 -10.24 -15.12
CA SER A 9 -43.21 -9.86 -14.18
C SER A 9 -41.88 -10.60 -14.36
N ARG A 10 -41.76 -11.55 -15.29
CA ARG A 10 -40.53 -12.37 -15.39
C ARG A 10 -39.67 -12.00 -16.60
N ARG A 11 -39.20 -10.76 -16.67
CA ARG A 11 -38.08 -10.42 -17.56
C ARG A 11 -37.15 -9.29 -17.11
N MET A 12 -37.39 -8.70 -15.93
CA MET A 12 -36.57 -7.63 -15.36
C MET A 12 -35.77 -8.10 -14.13
N ASP A 13 -35.43 -9.40 -14.07
CA ASP A 13 -34.78 -10.02 -12.90
C ASP A 13 -33.38 -10.59 -13.22
N PHE A 14 -32.79 -10.19 -14.34
CA PHE A 14 -31.45 -10.62 -14.74
C PHE A 14 -30.61 -9.46 -15.28
N LEU A 15 -30.75 -8.28 -14.67
CA LEU A 15 -29.69 -7.28 -14.80
C LEU A 15 -28.58 -7.69 -13.82
N VAL A 16 -27.63 -8.48 -14.30
CA VAL A 16 -26.34 -8.65 -13.62
C VAL A 16 -25.67 -7.28 -13.67
N ASP A 17 -25.60 -6.64 -12.52
CA ASP A 17 -24.88 -5.40 -12.30
C ASP A 17 -23.38 -5.77 -12.28
N ASP A 18 -22.61 -5.31 -13.26
CA ASP A 18 -21.16 -5.56 -13.41
C ASP A 18 -20.33 -4.59 -12.53
N HIS A 19 -20.99 -4.00 -11.52
CA HIS A 19 -20.34 -3.10 -10.58
C HIS A 19 -19.80 -3.94 -9.42
N PRO A 20 -18.57 -3.68 -8.96
CA PRO A 20 -18.00 -4.41 -7.84
C PRO A 20 -18.96 -4.33 -6.64
N LEU A 21 -19.19 -5.47 -5.99
CA LEU A 21 -20.09 -5.52 -4.83
C LEU A 21 -19.57 -4.57 -3.75
N GLN A 22 -20.48 -3.97 -2.99
CA GLN A 22 -20.12 -3.06 -1.89
C GLN A 22 -19.15 -3.71 -0.89
N ASP A 23 -19.24 -5.03 -0.72
CA ASP A 23 -18.30 -5.82 0.07
C ASP A 23 -16.89 -5.85 -0.54
N GLU A 24 -16.74 -5.98 -1.87
CA GLU A 24 -15.42 -5.96 -2.54
C GLU A 24 -14.76 -4.58 -2.45
N ILE A 25 -15.56 -3.51 -2.54
CA ILE A 25 -15.09 -2.13 -2.37
C ILE A 25 -14.63 -1.90 -0.92
N ALA A 26 -15.41 -2.39 0.04
CA ALA A 26 -15.08 -2.30 1.46
C ALA A 26 -13.81 -3.10 1.80
N GLU A 27 -13.69 -4.33 1.28
CA GLU A 27 -12.53 -5.19 1.49
C GLU A 27 -11.25 -4.58 0.90
N SER A 28 -11.31 -4.06 -0.33
CA SER A 28 -10.20 -3.33 -0.96
C SER A 28 -9.79 -2.09 -0.16
N SER A 29 -10.77 -1.35 0.36
CA SER A 29 -10.52 -0.14 1.16
C SER A 29 -9.87 -0.47 2.52
N ILE A 30 -10.33 -1.54 3.17
CA ILE A 30 -9.76 -2.02 4.44
C ILE A 30 -8.33 -2.48 4.21
N ASP A 31 -8.05 -3.19 3.11
CA ASP A 31 -6.72 -3.68 2.78
C ASP A 31 -5.74 -2.53 2.50
N MET A 32 -6.21 -1.52 1.76
CA MET A 32 -5.47 -0.30 1.48
C MET A 32 -5.11 0.46 2.76
N GLU A 33 -6.07 0.64 3.67
CA GLU A 33 -5.86 1.35 4.94
C GLU A 33 -4.90 0.57 5.86
N ARG A 34 -5.02 -0.76 5.90
CA ARG A 34 -4.14 -1.64 6.68
C ARG A 34 -2.71 -1.59 6.14
N ARG A 35 -2.53 -1.66 4.83
CA ARG A 35 -1.23 -1.52 4.15
C ARG A 35 -0.60 -0.15 4.39
N ASN A 36 -1.40 0.92 4.33
CA ASN A 36 -0.90 2.27 4.61
C ASN A 36 -0.42 2.37 6.06
N ARG A 37 -1.21 1.91 7.04
CA ARG A 37 -0.79 1.88 8.44
C ARG A 37 0.50 1.09 8.65
N TRP A 38 0.65 -0.06 8.00
CA TRP A 38 1.87 -0.87 8.09
C TRP A 38 3.07 -0.15 7.48
N LEU A 39 2.89 0.50 6.32
CA LEU A 39 3.93 1.32 5.71
C LEU A 39 4.33 2.48 6.63
N THR A 40 3.36 3.19 7.23
CA THR A 40 3.65 4.27 8.18
C THR A 40 4.45 3.77 9.38
N ARG A 41 4.09 2.62 9.96
CA ARG A 41 4.84 2.03 11.09
C ARG A 41 6.25 1.58 10.68
N ALA A 42 6.37 0.99 9.48
CA ALA A 42 7.68 0.62 8.95
C ALA A 42 8.56 1.86 8.77
N LEU A 43 8.00 2.95 8.24
CA LEU A 43 8.66 4.25 8.09
C LEU A 43 9.08 4.88 9.42
N ASP A 44 8.29 4.73 10.48
CA ASP A 44 8.61 5.19 11.84
C ASP A 44 9.83 4.46 12.46
N THR A 45 10.15 3.26 11.94
CA THR A 45 11.30 2.48 12.41
C THR A 45 12.63 2.99 11.83
N LEU A 46 12.57 3.86 10.80
CA LEU A 46 13.76 4.45 10.19
C LEU A 46 14.17 5.72 10.92
N ASN A 47 15.48 5.92 11.03
CA ASN A 47 16.00 7.18 11.54
C ASN A 47 15.67 8.33 10.59
N GLU A 48 15.61 9.56 11.09
CA GLU A 48 15.32 10.76 10.28
C GLU A 48 16.19 10.86 9.01
N ARG A 49 17.46 10.50 9.11
CA ARG A 49 18.40 10.48 7.98
C ARG A 49 18.05 9.41 6.93
N GLU A 50 17.65 8.23 7.39
CA GLU A 50 17.23 7.12 6.53
C GLU A 50 15.90 7.44 5.86
N LEU A 51 14.94 7.97 6.63
CA LEU A 51 13.64 8.42 6.16
C LEU A 51 13.78 9.52 5.11
N HIS A 52 14.63 10.52 5.35
CA HIS A 52 14.86 11.60 4.39
C HIS A 52 15.40 11.05 3.05
N ILE A 53 16.35 10.12 3.09
CA ILE A 53 16.92 9.51 1.88
C ILE A 53 15.85 8.71 1.11
N ILE A 54 15.07 7.88 1.80
CA ILE A 54 14.01 7.10 1.15
C ILE A 54 12.90 8.01 0.62
N ARG A 55 12.55 9.06 1.35
CA ARG A 55 11.49 9.98 0.96
C ARG A 55 11.86 10.77 -0.30
N GLU A 56 13.04 11.37 -0.33
CA GLU A 56 13.53 12.16 -1.48
C GLU A 56 13.83 11.31 -2.73
N ARG A 57 14.07 9.99 -2.58
CA ARG A 57 14.41 9.10 -3.70
C ARG A 57 13.30 8.18 -4.18
N ARG A 58 12.33 7.89 -3.32
CA ARG A 58 11.34 6.82 -3.55
C ARG A 58 9.91 7.31 -3.42
N LEU A 59 9.67 8.35 -2.62
CA LEU A 59 8.35 8.96 -2.45
C LEU A 59 8.21 10.27 -3.23
N ASP A 60 9.32 10.88 -3.65
CA ASP A 60 9.33 12.06 -4.49
C ASP A 60 9.36 11.67 -5.98
N ASP A 61 8.53 12.32 -6.79
CA ASP A 61 8.32 12.03 -8.22
C ASP A 61 9.55 12.38 -9.07
N ASP A 62 10.30 13.42 -8.69
CA ASP A 62 11.48 13.90 -9.44
C ASP A 62 12.75 13.09 -9.10
N GLY A 63 12.72 12.31 -8.01
CA GLY A 63 13.75 11.34 -7.63
C GLY A 63 15.17 11.93 -7.54
N VAL A 64 15.57 12.42 -6.36
CA VAL A 64 16.90 13.03 -6.17
C VAL A 64 18.04 12.03 -6.44
N THR A 65 19.08 12.47 -7.16
CA THR A 65 20.26 11.61 -7.42
C THR A 65 21.08 11.37 -6.16
N LEU A 66 21.81 10.24 -6.10
CA LEU A 66 22.69 9.92 -4.96
C LEU A 66 23.77 10.99 -4.70
N GLU A 67 24.21 11.69 -5.76
CA GLU A 67 25.18 12.78 -5.66
C GLU A 67 24.56 14.01 -5.02
N ALA A 68 23.44 14.51 -5.55
CA ALA A 68 22.76 15.68 -5.00
C ALA A 68 22.33 15.47 -3.54
N LEU A 69 21.86 14.26 -3.21
CA LEU A 69 21.49 13.90 -1.85
C LEU A 69 22.70 13.77 -0.93
N GLY A 70 23.83 13.29 -1.45
CA GLY A 70 25.10 13.24 -0.73
C GLY A 70 25.63 14.63 -0.41
N GLU A 71 25.60 15.54 -1.39
CA GLU A 71 25.98 16.94 -1.19
C GLU A 71 25.08 17.63 -0.16
N LYS A 72 23.75 17.47 -0.25
CA LYS A 72 22.77 18.04 0.70
C LYS A 72 22.99 17.55 2.14
N LEU A 73 23.37 16.28 2.30
CA LEU A 73 23.60 15.64 3.60
C LEU A 73 25.06 15.72 4.08
N GLY A 74 25.97 16.30 3.29
CA GLY A 74 27.39 16.38 3.60
C GLY A 74 28.09 15.02 3.68
N ILE A 75 27.63 14.02 2.92
CA ILE A 75 28.18 12.66 2.92
C ILE A 75 28.47 12.18 1.49
N SER A 76 29.40 11.23 1.35
CA SER A 76 29.74 10.67 0.04
C SER A 76 28.57 9.91 -0.58
N LYS A 77 28.51 9.87 -1.92
CA LYS A 77 27.57 9.07 -2.72
C LYS A 77 27.44 7.62 -2.23
N GLU A 78 28.59 6.97 -1.96
CA GLU A 78 28.63 5.59 -1.47
C GLU A 78 28.02 5.47 -0.06
N ARG A 79 28.19 6.50 0.79
CA ARG A 79 27.59 6.53 2.11
C ARG A 79 26.07 6.65 2.02
N VAL A 80 25.54 7.46 1.10
CA VAL A 80 24.10 7.55 0.82
C VAL A 80 23.56 6.18 0.40
N ARG A 81 24.22 5.50 -0.54
CA ARG A 81 23.85 4.15 -1.00
C ARG A 81 23.81 3.14 0.16
N GLN A 82 24.81 3.16 1.04
CA GLN A 82 24.83 2.27 2.22
C GLN A 82 23.65 2.54 3.16
N ILE A 83 23.33 3.82 3.40
CA ILE A 83 22.21 4.19 4.26
C ILE A 83 20.89 3.77 3.61
N GLU A 84 20.71 3.98 2.30
CA GLU A 84 19.54 3.51 1.56
C GLU A 84 19.37 2.00 1.65
N SER A 85 20.44 1.22 1.41
CA SER A 85 20.38 -0.23 1.48
C SER A 85 19.94 -0.72 2.86
N ARG A 86 20.49 -0.12 3.93
CA ARG A 86 20.11 -0.44 5.31
C ARG A 86 18.67 -0.03 5.62
N ALA A 87 18.25 1.14 5.15
CA ALA A 87 16.90 1.63 5.28
C ALA A 87 15.89 0.68 4.63
N MET A 88 16.17 0.24 3.40
CA MET A 88 15.35 -0.73 2.66
C MET A 88 15.28 -2.09 3.37
N GLU A 89 16.40 -2.55 3.93
CA GLU A 89 16.44 -3.81 4.68
C GLU A 89 15.60 -3.74 5.95
N LYS A 90 15.70 -2.64 6.71
CA LYS A 90 14.83 -2.38 7.87
C LYS A 90 13.35 -2.33 7.49
N LEU A 91 13.00 -1.63 6.40
CA LEU A 91 11.64 -1.57 5.85
C LEU A 91 11.12 -2.97 5.54
N LYS A 92 11.93 -3.79 4.86
CA LYS A 92 11.56 -5.17 4.53
C LYS A 92 11.33 -6.01 5.79
N ILE A 93 12.18 -5.91 6.80
CA ILE A 93 12.03 -6.63 8.07
C ILE A 93 10.77 -6.16 8.82
N ALA A 94 10.51 -4.85 8.86
CA ALA A 94 9.32 -4.28 9.49
C ALA A 94 8.03 -4.75 8.80
N LEU A 95 8.04 -4.81 7.46
CA LEU A 95 6.90 -5.32 6.69
C LEU A 95 6.72 -6.83 6.84
N LEU A 96 7.79 -7.63 6.82
CA LEU A 96 7.74 -9.08 6.99
C LEU A 96 7.25 -9.47 8.39
N SER A 97 7.76 -8.82 9.44
CA SER A 97 7.32 -9.08 10.81
C SER A 97 5.85 -8.72 11.03
N GLN A 98 5.35 -7.64 10.41
CA GLN A 98 3.93 -7.28 10.43
C GLN A 98 3.08 -8.26 9.60
N HIS A 99 3.60 -8.76 8.47
CA HIS A 99 2.88 -9.73 7.63
C HIS A 99 2.73 -11.10 8.31
N GLU A 100 3.75 -11.60 9.00
CA GLU A 100 3.64 -12.84 9.78
C GLU A 100 2.61 -12.71 10.91
N LEU A 101 2.53 -11.55 11.58
CA LEU A 101 1.50 -11.27 12.58
C LEU A 101 0.09 -11.23 11.99
N ALA A 102 -0.07 -10.66 10.78
CA ALA A 102 -1.36 -10.61 10.10
C ALA A 102 -1.82 -11.99 9.61
N ALA A 103 -0.88 -12.83 9.13
CA ALA A 103 -1.17 -14.18 8.68
C ALA A 103 -1.55 -15.14 9.83
N TYR A 104 -1.13 -14.85 11.06
CA TYR A 104 -1.54 -15.59 12.26
C TYR A 104 -2.85 -15.09 12.90
N GLN A 105 -3.36 -13.93 12.46
CA GLN A 105 -4.60 -13.33 12.99
C GLN A 105 -5.78 -13.40 12.00
N ALA A 106 -5.59 -14.04 10.84
CA ALA A 106 -6.64 -14.37 9.87
C ALA A 106 -7.11 -15.82 10.06
#